data_AF-A0A1H1H6B6-F1
#
_entry.id   AF-A0A1H1H6B6-F1
#
_cell.length_a   1.000
_cell.length_b   1.000
_cell.length_c   1.000
_cell.angle_alpha   90.00
_cell.angle_beta   90.00
_cell.angle_gamma   90.00
#
_symmetry.space_group_name_H-M   'P 1'
#
loop_
_entity.id
_entity.type
_entity.pdbx_description
1 polymer ?
#
loop_
_entity_poly.entity_id
_entity_poly.type
_entity_poly.pdbx_seq_one_letter_code
_entity_poly.pdbx_strand_id
1 'polypeptide(L)' 'MIAAAQAAGWTLVKGRKHYKLMPPEGTDARWINLAATPSDRRAAANTASRLRRAGVPVPHRSGHR' A
#
# COMPACT_ATOMS: atom_id res chain seq x y z
N MET A 1 0.16 -5.64 5.26
CA MET A 1 -0.14 -4.47 4.40
C MET A 1 -0.32 -4.87 2.94
N ILE A 2 0.69 -5.43 2.28
CA ILE A 2 0.58 -5.87 0.88
C ILE A 2 -0.52 -6.94 0.73
N ALA A 3 -0.53 -7.97 1.59
CA ALA A 3 -1.58 -8.99 1.59
C ALA A 3 -3.00 -8.41 1.75
N ALA A 4 -3.18 -7.38 2.60
CA ALA A 4 -4.47 -6.71 2.77
C ALA A 4 -4.89 -5.92 1.53
N ALA A 5 -3.93 -5.28 0.84
CA ALA A 5 -4.20 -4.63 -0.44
C ALA A 5 -4.58 -5.67 -1.51
N GLN A 6 -3.87 -6.80 -1.59
CA GLN A 6 -4.19 -7.88 -2.52
C GLN A 6 -5.58 -8.49 -2.25
N ALA A 7 -5.93 -8.71 -0.98
CA ALA A 7 -7.28 -9.15 -0.60
C ALA A 7 -8.37 -8.13 -0.98
N ALA A 8 -8.03 -6.84 -1.01
CA ALA A 8 -8.91 -5.77 -1.48
C ALA A 8 -8.87 -5.58 -3.01
N GLY A 9 -8.29 -6.52 -3.77
CA GLY A 9 -8.26 -6.49 -5.23
C GLY A 9 -7.12 -5.67 -5.85
N TRP A 10 -6.12 -5.26 -5.05
CA TRP A 10 -4.95 -4.54 -5.58
C TRP A 10 -3.89 -5.49 -6.11
N THR A 11 -3.29 -5.13 -7.24
CA THR A 11 -2.24 -5.95 -7.88
C THR A 11 -0.85 -5.40 -7.59
N LEU A 12 0.04 -6.25 -7.08
CA LEU A 12 1.45 -5.90 -6.90
C LEU A 12 2.20 -6.04 -8.23
N VAL A 13 2.72 -4.93 -8.74
CA VAL A 13 3.47 -4.87 -10.00
C VAL A 13 4.92 -4.45 -9.74
N LYS A 14 5.89 -5.14 -10.34
CA LYS A 14 7.30 -4.75 -10.29
C LYS A 14 7.55 -3.59 -11.26
N GLY A 15 7.82 -2.40 -10.73
CA GLY A 15 8.28 -1.27 -11.53
C GLY A 15 9.80 -1.26 -11.70
N ARG A 16 10.32 -0.35 -12.54
CA ARG A 16 11.76 -0.22 -12.86
C ARG A 16 12.66 0.01 -11.64
N LYS A 17 12.20 0.81 -10.67
CA LYS A 17 12.95 1.16 -9.44
C LYS A 17 12.30 0.64 -8.16
N HIS A 18 10.97 0.54 -8.17
CA HIS A 18 10.15 0.24 -7.00
C HIS A 18 8.95 -0.62 -7.40
N TYR A 19 8.49 -1.46 -6.47
CA TYR A 19 7.20 -2.12 -6.62
C TYR A 19 6.06 -1.10 -6.57
N LYS A 20 4.93 -1.44 -7.17
CA LYS A 20 3.73 -0.62 -7.20
C LYS A 20 2.52 -1.46 -6.83
N LEU A 21 1.58 -0.88 -6.11
CA LEU A 21 0.24 -1.43 -5.96
C LEU A 21 -0.67 -0.73 -6.94
N MET A 22 -1.19 -1.49 -7.90
CA MET A 22 -2.21 -1.04 -8.85
C MET A 22 -3.59 -1.23 -8.22
N PRO A 23 -4.48 -0.22 -8.32
CA PRO A 23 -5.84 -0.35 -7.87
C PRO A 23 -6.60 -1.39 -8.71
N PRO A 24 -7.73 -1.94 -8.20
CA PRO A 24 -8.62 -2.74 -9.02
C PRO A 24 -9.17 -1.92 -10.20
N GLU A 25 -9.56 -2.60 -11.28
CA GLU A 25 -10.24 -1.96 -12.40
C GLU A 25 -11.59 -1.37 -11.94
N GLY A 26 -11.98 -0.24 -12.51
CA GLY A 26 -13.23 0.46 -12.16
C GLY A 26 -13.17 1.31 -10.89
N THR A 27 -11.99 1.50 -10.28
CA THR A 27 -11.81 2.48 -9.19
C THR A 27 -11.11 3.75 -9.66
N ASP A 28 -11.46 4.89 -9.07
CA ASP A 28 -10.75 6.15 -9.25
C ASP A 28 -9.47 6.27 -8.41
N ALA A 29 -9.09 5.21 -7.69
CA ALA A 29 -7.88 5.22 -6.88
C ALA A 29 -6.63 5.31 -7.77
N ARG A 30 -5.59 6.01 -7.27
CA ARG A 30 -4.29 6.06 -7.97
C ARG A 30 -3.38 4.92 -7.51
N TRP A 31 -2.48 4.49 -8.41
CA TRP A 31 -1.43 3.53 -8.05
C TRP A 31 -0.53 4.06 -6.93
N ILE A 32 -0.05 3.14 -6.09
CA ILE A 32 0.79 3.47 -4.93
C ILE A 32 2.18 2.88 -5.14
N ASN A 33 3.20 3.74 -5.22
CA ASN A 33 4.60 3.29 -5.25
C ASN A 33 5.03 2.79 -3.86
N LEU A 34 5.56 1.58 -3.80
CA LEU A 34 6.20 1.00 -2.63
C LEU A 34 7.69 1.37 -2.66
N ALA A 35 8.07 2.43 -1.95
CA ALA A 35 9.49 2.77 -1.80
C ALA A 35 10.22 1.58 -1.15
N ALA A 36 11.15 0.99 -1.90
CA ALA A 36 11.74 -0.31 -1.63
C ALA A 36 12.92 -0.27 -0.64
N THR A 37 12.85 0.55 0.40
CA THR A 37 13.87 0.59 1.45
C THR A 37 13.33 -0.06 2.72
N PRO A 38 13.83 -1.26 3.11
CA PRO A 38 13.39 -2.01 4.29
C PRO A 38 13.48 -1.22 5.61
N SER A 39 14.30 -0.18 5.67
CA SER A 39 14.54 0.61 6.89
C SER A 39 13.65 1.85 7.02
N ASP A 40 12.76 2.11 6.06
CA ASP A 40 12.06 3.38 5.99
C ASP A 40 10.66 3.27 6.61
N ARG A 41 10.60 3.31 7.95
CA ARG A 41 9.33 3.35 8.72
C ARG A 41 8.37 4.41 8.17
N ARG A 42 8.90 5.53 7.65
CA ARG A 42 8.12 6.60 7.04
C ARG A 42 7.49 6.16 5.73
N ALA A 43 8.21 5.42 4.89
CA ALA A 43 7.66 4.85 3.65
C ALA A 43 6.51 3.88 3.94
N ALA A 44 6.68 2.96 4.89
CA ALA A 44 5.61 2.04 5.30
C ALA A 44 4.37 2.78 5.82
N ALA A 45 4.56 3.80 6.67
CA ALA A 45 3.46 4.63 7.18
C ALA A 45 2.74 5.42 6.08
N ASN A 46 3.49 5.96 5.11
CA ASN A 46 2.93 6.67 3.96
C ASN A 46 2.11 5.73 3.06
N THR A 47 2.62 4.54 2.78
CA THR A 47 1.88 3.51 2.03
C THR A 47 0.61 3.11 2.76
N ALA A 48 0.67 2.84 4.07
CA ALA A 48 -0.50 2.51 4.87
C ALA A 48 -1.55 3.63 4.86
N SER A 49 -1.11 4.89 4.91
CA SER A 49 -2.00 6.06 4.83
C SER A 49 -2.70 6.14 3.47
N ARG A 50 -1.96 5.94 2.38
CA ARG A 50 -2.53 5.94 1.02
C ARG A 50 -3.52 4.80 0.81
N LEU A 51 -3.20 3.61 1.28
CA LEU A 51 -4.10 2.45 1.19
C LEU A 51 -5.40 2.67 1.96
N ARG A 52 -5.33 3.24 3.17
CA ARG A 52 -6.53 3.60 3.95
C ARG A 52 -7.40 4.64 3.25
N ARG A 53 -6.81 5.67 2.64
CA ARG A 53 -7.56 6.65 1.83
C ARG A 53 -8.23 6.03 0.62
N ALA A 54 -7.67 4.95 0.10
CA ALA A 54 -8.23 4.18 -1.00
C ALA A 54 -9.19 3.06 -0.53
N GLY A 55 -9.62 3.08 0.73
CA GLY A 55 -10.60 2.14 1.29
C GLY A 55 -10.05 0.78 1.70
N VAL A 56 -8.74 0.55 1.61
CA VAL A 56 -8.14 -0.74 2.01
C VAL A 56 -8.03 -0.81 3.54
N PRO A 57 -8.55 -1.88 4.18
CA PRO A 57 -8.48 -2.06 5.62
C PRO A 57 -7.05 -2.46 6.05
N VAL A 58 -6.16 -1.48 6.13
CA VAL A 58 -4.81 -1.65 6.66
C VAL A 58 -4.80 -1.28 8.14
N PRO A 59 -4.27 -2.14 9.04
CA PRO A 59 -4.23 -1.84 10.46
C PRO A 59 -3.53 -0.50 10.73
N HIS A 60 -4.21 0.37 11.49
CA HIS A 60 -3.55 1.50 12.12
C HIS A 60 -2.56 0.95 13.13
N ARG A 61 -1.39 1.58 13.27
CA ARG A 61 -0.33 1.20 14.22
C ARG A 61 -0.95 0.53 15.44
N SER A 62 -0.66 -0.75 15.67
CA SER A 62 -0.90 -1.35 16.98
C SER A 62 -0.15 -0.45 17.95
N GLY A 63 -0.89 0.33 18.74
CA GLY A 63 -0.30 0.96 19.90
C GLY A 63 0.27 -0.16 20.72
N HIS A 64 1.60 -0.17 20.88
CA HIS A 64 2.19 -0.86 22.02
C HIS A 64 1.56 -0.18 23.24
N ARG A 65 0.62 -0.90 23.88
CA ARG A 65 0.36 -0.75 25.30
C ARG A 65 1.37 -1.62 26.04
#